data_AF-A0A829ZSG3-F1
#
_entry.id   AF-A0A829ZSG3-F1
#
_cell.length_a   1.000
_cell.length_b   1.000
_cell.length_c   1.000
_cell.angle_alpha   90.00
_cell.angle_beta   90.00
_cell.angle_gamma   90.00
#
_symmetry.space_group_name_H-M   'P 1'
#
loop_
_entity.id
_entity.type
_entity.pdbx_description
1 polymer ?
#
loop_
_entity_poly.entity_id
_entity_poly.type
_entity_poly.pdbx_seq_one_letter_code
_entity_poly.pdbx_strand_id
1 'polypeptide(L)'
;MAKVTAPLMSMDASGTLGKALVFAKWKGINYARRYVVPMNPNTENQERVRSYFAQAIAGWQAETPETKALWNAAVRGRPLTGLNYYLSRYVKYLLDHDGQAPAAPFLPPGQEQT
;
A
#
# COMPACT_ATOMS: atom_id res chain seq x y z
N MET A 1 14.76 -20.18 23.37
CA MET A 1 13.89 -19.07 23.82
C MET A 1 13.68 -19.27 25.32
N ALA A 2 14.03 -18.30 26.16
CA ALA A 2 13.82 -18.44 27.60
C ALA A 2 12.31 -18.62 27.87
N LYS A 3 11.92 -19.72 28.52
CA LYS A 3 10.54 -19.90 29.00
C LYS A 3 10.32 -18.87 30.11
N VAL A 4 9.51 -17.85 29.82
CA VAL A 4 9.11 -16.87 30.84
C VAL A 4 8.01 -17.51 31.67
N THR A 5 8.38 -18.03 32.84
CA THR A 5 7.42 -18.60 33.79
C THR A 5 6.66 -17.46 34.47
N ALA A 6 5.35 -17.39 34.24
CA ALA A 6 4.43 -16.41 34.81
C ALA A 6 4.79 -14.92 34.55
N PRO A 7 4.65 -14.41 33.31
CA PRO A 7 5.01 -13.03 32.97
C PRO A 7 4.25 -11.95 33.77
N LEU A 8 3.15 -12.35 34.42
CA LEU A 8 2.42 -11.60 35.44
C LEU A 8 1.44 -12.54 36.18
N MET A 9 1.96 -13.63 36.79
CA MET A 9 1.12 -14.63 37.50
C MET A 9 -0.03 -15.26 36.66
N SER A 10 0.12 -15.37 35.33
CA SER A 10 -0.88 -15.98 34.43
C SER A 10 -2.28 -15.35 34.44
N MET A 11 -2.43 -14.11 34.92
CA MET A 11 -3.63 -13.33 34.62
C MET A 11 -3.66 -13.06 33.09
N ASP A 12 -4.85 -13.01 32.48
CA ASP A 12 -5.09 -12.72 31.04
C ASP A 12 -4.69 -11.27 30.67
N ALA A 13 -3.45 -10.89 31.01
CA ALA A 13 -2.87 -9.59 30.81
C ALA A 13 -2.54 -9.40 29.32
N SER A 14 -2.98 -8.28 28.77
CA SER A 14 -2.71 -7.86 27.40
C SER A 14 -2.24 -6.42 27.37
N GLY A 15 -1.45 -6.06 26.36
CA GLY A 15 -1.00 -4.69 26.14
C GLY A 15 0.42 -4.41 26.62
N THR A 16 0.77 -3.13 26.63
CA THR A 16 2.14 -2.64 26.87
C THR A 16 2.31 -2.17 28.30
N LEU A 17 3.31 -2.68 29.01
CA LEU A 17 3.72 -2.18 30.32
C LEU A 17 4.95 -1.28 30.16
N GLY A 18 4.77 0.01 30.47
CA GLY A 18 5.85 0.99 30.56
C GLY A 18 6.72 1.14 29.30
N LYS A 19 6.20 0.80 28.11
CA LYS A 19 6.99 0.71 26.85
C LYS A 19 8.25 -0.16 26.99
N ALA A 20 8.25 -1.12 27.91
CA ALA A 20 9.36 -2.04 28.14
C ALA A 20 8.96 -3.47 27.75
N LEU A 21 7.73 -3.87 28.10
CA LEU A 21 7.20 -5.21 27.85
C LEU A 21 5.83 -5.14 27.19
N VAL A 22 5.53 -6.12 26.35
CA VAL A 22 4.21 -6.35 25.75
C VAL A 22 3.76 -7.75 26.11
N PHE A 23 2.60 -7.85 26.73
CA PHE A 23 1.92 -9.11 27.01
C PHE A 23 0.94 -9.43 25.90
N ALA A 24 1.01 -10.65 25.39
CA ALA A 24 0.15 -11.13 24.32
C ALA A 24 -0.13 -12.63 24.47
N LYS A 25 -1.16 -13.10 23.77
CA LYS A 25 -1.61 -14.49 23.78
C LYS A 25 -1.58 -15.04 22.37
N TRP A 26 -0.89 -16.16 22.19
CA TRP A 26 -0.87 -16.88 20.92
C TRP A 26 -1.38 -18.30 21.12
N LYS A 27 -2.51 -18.64 20.50
CA LYS A 27 -3.14 -19.97 20.60
C LYS A 27 -3.29 -20.46 22.05
N GLY A 28 -3.71 -19.58 22.96
CA GLY A 28 -3.88 -19.93 24.37
C GLY A 28 -2.60 -19.85 25.21
N ILE A 29 -1.43 -19.65 24.60
CA ILE A 29 -0.14 -19.53 25.29
C ILE A 29 0.15 -18.06 25.53
N ASN A 30 0.26 -17.68 26.81
CA ASN A 30 0.66 -16.34 27.21
C ASN A 30 2.16 -16.17 27.03
N TYR A 31 2.58 -15.06 26.42
CA TYR A 31 3.97 -14.71 26.24
C TYR A 31 4.19 -13.22 26.48
N ALA A 32 5.41 -12.89 26.92
CA ALA A 32 5.88 -11.51 27.01
C ALA A 32 7.01 -11.30 26.02
N ARG A 33 6.99 -10.15 25.35
CA ARG A 33 8.08 -9.71 24.47
C ARG A 33 8.54 -8.32 24.88
N ARG A 34 9.80 -7.99 24.58
CA ARG A 34 10.29 -6.62 24.69
C ARG A 34 9.44 -5.72 23.80
N TYR A 35 9.08 -4.55 24.32
CA TYR A 35 8.49 -3.51 23.48
C TYR A 35 9.54 -3.04 22.47
N VAL A 36 9.22 -3.21 21.20
CA VAL A 36 10.04 -2.73 20.10
C VAL A 36 9.18 -1.72 19.36
N VAL A 37 9.67 -0.48 19.26
CA VAL A 37 9.12 0.49 18.32
C VAL A 37 9.63 0.07 16.94
N PRO A 38 8.75 -0.29 15.99
CA PRO A 38 9.18 -0.60 14.64
C PRO A 38 9.87 0.62 14.04
N MET A 39 11.00 0.40 13.36
CA MET A 39 11.63 1.45 12.57
C MET A 39 10.68 1.81 11.41
N ASN A 40 10.35 3.08 11.24
CA ASN A 40 9.61 3.59 10.08
C ASN A 40 10.56 4.45 9.23
N PRO A 41 11.53 3.83 8.53
CA PRO A 41 12.52 4.58 7.78
C PRO A 41 11.86 5.21 6.55
N ASN A 42 11.89 6.54 6.42
CA ASN A 42 11.42 7.23 5.23
C ASN A 42 12.55 7.29 4.18
N THR A 43 12.85 6.15 3.57
CA THR A 43 13.95 6.05 2.59
C THR A 43 13.57 6.70 1.27
N GLU A 44 14.54 7.18 0.50
CA GLU A 44 14.35 7.75 -0.84
C GLU A 44 13.51 6.85 -1.77
N ASN A 45 13.75 5.53 -1.76
CA ASN A 45 12.96 4.58 -2.55
C ASN A 45 11.47 4.56 -2.16
N GLN A 46 11.14 4.74 -0.87
CA GLN A 46 9.76 4.81 -0.43
C GLN A 46 9.11 6.14 -0.84
N GLU A 47 9.84 7.25 -0.73
CA GLU A 47 9.37 8.56 -1.20
C GLU A 47 9.11 8.54 -2.71
N ARG A 48 9.98 7.89 -3.49
CA ARG A 48 9.80 7.71 -4.93
C ARG A 48 8.54 6.93 -5.27
N VAL A 49 8.28 5.81 -4.58
CA VAL A 49 7.04 5.06 -4.81
C VAL A 49 5.81 5.90 -4.43
N ARG A 50 5.85 6.61 -3.30
CA ARG A 50 4.75 7.50 -2.88
C ARG A 50 4.52 8.63 -3.89
N SER A 51 5.58 9.21 -4.44
CA SER A 51 5.48 10.28 -5.44
C SER A 51 4.84 9.76 -6.74
N TYR A 52 5.14 8.53 -7.16
CA TYR A 52 4.50 7.93 -8.34
C TYR A 52 3.00 7.70 -8.14
N PHE A 53 2.57 7.22 -6.97
CA PHE A 53 1.14 7.11 -6.68
C PHE A 53 0.45 8.47 -6.63
N ALA A 54 1.10 9.49 -6.06
CA ALA A 54 0.57 10.84 -6.04
C ALA A 54 0.41 11.42 -7.45
N GLN A 55 1.41 11.24 -8.31
CA GLN A 55 1.37 11.65 -9.71
C GLN A 55 0.27 10.92 -10.50
N ALA A 56 0.13 9.61 -10.31
CA ALA A 56 -0.90 8.83 -10.99
C ALA A 56 -2.32 9.26 -10.58
N ILE A 57 -2.54 9.62 -9.31
CA ILE A 57 -3.82 10.17 -8.86
C ILE A 57 -4.07 11.56 -9.45
N ALA A 58 -3.06 12.43 -9.49
CA ALA A 58 -3.17 13.74 -10.13
C ALA A 58 -3.50 13.62 -11.63
N GLY A 59 -2.83 12.69 -12.33
CA GLY A 59 -3.13 12.36 -13.72
C GLY A 59 -4.57 11.90 -13.93
N TRP A 60 -5.06 10.97 -13.09
CA TRP A 60 -6.46 10.55 -13.14
C TRP A 60 -7.44 11.70 -12.90
N GLN A 61 -7.14 12.59 -11.95
CA GLN A 61 -8.03 13.74 -11.66
C GLN A 61 -8.11 14.70 -12.86
N ALA A 62 -6.97 14.98 -13.51
CA ALA A 62 -6.88 15.85 -14.68
C ALA A 62 -7.47 15.24 -15.97
N GLU A 63 -7.62 13.92 -16.01
CA GLU A 63 -8.12 13.20 -17.17
C GLU A 63 -9.62 13.48 -17.45
N THR A 64 -10.01 13.43 -18.72
CA THR A 64 -11.39 13.77 -19.11
C THR A 64 -12.40 12.69 -18.70
N PRO A 65 -13.70 13.02 -18.54
CA PRO A 65 -14.74 12.04 -18.25
C PRO A 65 -14.82 10.91 -19.29
N GLU A 66 -14.56 11.22 -20.56
CA GLU A 66 -14.59 10.26 -21.68
C GLU A 66 -13.49 9.21 -21.52
N THR A 67 -12.24 9.63 -21.27
CA THR A 67 -11.15 8.70 -21.03
C THR A 67 -11.41 7.84 -19.79
N LYS A 68 -11.93 8.42 -18.70
CA LYS A 68 -12.33 7.67 -17.50
C LYS A 68 -13.38 6.60 -17.81
N ALA A 69 -14.32 6.88 -18.70
CA ALA A 69 -15.31 5.91 -19.17
C ALA A 69 -14.67 4.76 -19.95
N LEU A 70 -13.67 5.05 -20.80
CA LEU A 70 -12.89 4.01 -21.51
C LEU A 70 -12.15 3.08 -20.53
N TRP A 71 -11.53 3.64 -19.49
CA TRP A 71 -10.88 2.84 -18.45
C TRP A 71 -11.87 1.94 -17.67
N ASN A 72 -13.06 2.46 -17.36
CA ASN A 72 -14.12 1.66 -16.74
C ASN A 72 -14.66 0.57 -17.68
N ALA A 73 -14.72 0.83 -18.99
CA ALA A 73 -15.09 -0.17 -19.99
C ALA A 73 -14.03 -1.26 -20.14
N ALA A 74 -12.75 -0.92 -20.07
CA ALA A 74 -11.61 -1.83 -20.24
C ALA A 74 -11.51 -2.92 -19.16
N VAL A 75 -12.12 -2.70 -17.99
CA VAL A 75 -12.11 -3.66 -16.87
C VAL A 75 -13.39 -4.46 -16.73
N ARG A 76 -14.36 -4.32 -17.65
CA ARG A 76 -15.62 -5.09 -17.60
C ARG A 76 -15.33 -6.59 -17.54
N GLY A 77 -15.99 -7.27 -16.60
CA GLY A 77 -15.78 -8.70 -16.34
C GLY A 77 -14.61 -9.03 -15.41
N ARG A 78 -13.91 -8.02 -14.86
CA ARG A 78 -12.87 -8.19 -13.84
C ARG A 78 -13.31 -7.58 -12.50
N PRO A 79 -12.87 -8.10 -11.35
CA PRO A 79 -13.14 -7.50 -10.04
C PRO A 79 -12.23 -6.28 -9.77
N LEU A 80 -12.18 -5.33 -10.71
CA LEU A 80 -11.34 -4.13 -10.66
C LEU A 80 -12.14 -2.92 -11.13
N THR A 81 -11.82 -1.74 -10.57
CA THR A 81 -12.34 -0.46 -11.07
C THR A 81 -11.43 0.09 -12.19
N GLY A 82 -11.96 0.97 -13.04
CA GLY A 82 -11.16 1.62 -14.09
C GLY A 82 -10.00 2.41 -13.50
N LEU A 83 -10.21 3.07 -12.35
CA LEU A 83 -9.16 3.75 -11.58
C LEU A 83 -8.03 2.79 -11.17
N ASN A 84 -8.34 1.62 -10.62
CA ASN A 84 -7.32 0.66 -10.18
C ASN A 84 -6.45 0.22 -11.36
N TYR A 85 -7.07 0.00 -12.52
CA TYR A 85 -6.36 -0.38 -13.73
C TYR A 85 -5.52 0.77 -14.31
N TYR A 86 -6.06 1.99 -14.32
CA TYR A 86 -5.34 3.22 -14.69
C TYR A 86 -4.09 3.40 -13.82
N LEU A 87 -4.24 3.38 -12.49
CA LEU A 87 -3.13 3.57 -11.56
C LEU A 87 -2.04 2.51 -11.75
N SER A 88 -2.43 1.25 -11.93
CA SER A 88 -1.47 0.18 -12.20
C SER A 88 -0.68 0.41 -13.49
N ARG A 89 -1.34 0.88 -14.55
CA ARG A 89 -0.69 1.20 -15.83
C ARG A 89 0.18 2.45 -15.75
N TYR A 90 -0.30 3.49 -15.10
CA TYR A 90 0.40 4.76 -14.96
C TYR A 90 1.66 4.62 -14.10
N VAL A 91 1.56 3.94 -12.95
CA VAL A 91 2.73 3.67 -12.09
C VAL A 91 3.76 2.80 -12.81
N LYS A 92 3.31 1.83 -13.61
CA LYS A 92 4.21 1.05 -14.46
C LYS A 92 4.92 1.94 -15.50
N TYR A 93 4.19 2.83 -16.17
CA TYR A 93 4.76 3.78 -17.11
C TYR A 93 5.83 4.66 -16.44
N LEU A 94 5.55 5.21 -15.26
CA LEU A 94 6.50 6.01 -14.49
C LEU A 94 7.76 5.24 -14.12
N LEU A 95 7.64 3.96 -13.77
CA LEU A 95 8.80 3.10 -13.48
C LEU A 95 9.68 2.87 -14.73
N ASP A 96 9.05 2.73 -15.89
CA ASP A 96 9.75 2.48 -17.16
C ASP A 96 10.35 3.77 -17.77
N HIS A 97 9.88 4.96 -17.33
CA HIS A 97 10.27 6.28 -17.86
C HIS A 97 10.87 7.22 -16.80
N ASP A 98 11.49 6.65 -15.75
CA ASP A 98 12.19 7.40 -14.70
C ASP A 98 11.36 8.52 -14.04
N GLY A 99 10.05 8.31 -13.90
CA GLY A 99 9.11 9.25 -13.27
C GLY A 99 8.56 10.34 -14.19
N GLN A 100 8.81 10.26 -15.50
CA GLN A 100 8.15 11.15 -16.47
C GLN A 100 6.70 10.74 -16.69
N ALA A 101 5.78 11.68 -16.51
CA ALA A 101 4.35 11.44 -16.71
C ALA A 101 4.03 11.15 -18.19
N PRO A 102 3.12 10.21 -18.49
CA PRO A 102 2.65 9.98 -19.85
C PRO A 102 1.88 11.19 -20.39
N ALA A 103 1.88 11.32 -21.72
CA ALA A 103 1.08 12.33 -22.40
C ALA A 103 -0.43 12.11 -22.17
N ALA A 104 -1.17 13.21 -22.03
CA ALA A 104 -2.63 13.18 -21.91
C ALA A 104 -3.29 13.26 -23.30
N PRO A 105 -4.41 12.57 -23.55
CA PRO A 105 -5.10 11.64 -22.63
C PRO A 105 -4.36 10.30 -22.51
N PHE A 106 -4.23 9.77 -21.29
CA PHE A 106 -3.63 8.45 -21.09
C PHE A 106 -4.69 7.36 -21.29
N LEU A 107 -4.61 6.65 -22.42
CA LEU A 107 -5.64 5.69 -22.86
C LEU A 107 -5.35 4.26 -22.40
N PRO A 108 -6.39 3.42 -22.23
CA PRO A 108 -6.19 2.01 -21.93
C PRO A 108 -5.51 1.29 -23.11
N PRO A 109 -4.70 0.24 -22.85
CA PRO A 109 -4.03 -0.51 -23.90
C PRO A 109 -5.02 -1.06 -24.93
N GLY A 110 -4.74 -0.87 -26.22
CA GLY A 110 -5.63 -1.26 -27.32
C GLY A 110 -6.66 -0.19 -27.71
N GLN A 111 -6.57 1.02 -27.15
CA GLN A 111 -7.29 2.22 -27.60
C GLN A 111 -6.31 3.37 -27.95
N GLU A 112 -5.02 3.06 -28.10
CA GLU A 112 -3.99 4.02 -28.49
C GLU A 112 -4.24 4.43 -29.95
N GLN A 113 -4.35 5.75 -30.20
CA GLN A 113 -4.66 6.30 -31.52
C GLN A 113 -3.56 5.91 -32.52
N THR A 114 -3.94 5.24 -33.61
CA THR A 114 -3.16 5.17 -34.87
C THR A 114 -3.03 6.54 -35.50
#